data_AF-A0A0F9DXQ4-F1
#
_entry.id   AF-A0A0F9DXQ4-F1
#
_cell.length_a   1.000
_cell.length_b   1.000
_cell.length_c   1.000
_cell.angle_alpha   90.00
_cell.angle_beta   90.00
_cell.angle_gamma   90.00
#
_symmetry.space_group_name_H-M   'P 1'
#
loop_
_entity.id
_entity.type
_entity.pdbx_description
1 polymer ?
#
loop_
_entity_poly.entity_id
_entity_poly.type
_entity_poly.pdbx_seq_one_letter_code
_entity_poly.pdbx_strand_id
1 'polypeptide(L)'
;YQRASDSPPDIAGNPWFISTLWLGEYYIANAESIEELHEALPYLEWCEKNALASGVFAEQVHPSNGSPLSVSPLTWSHSSFVWAVLQYTEKFNSINNREA
;
A
#
# COMPACT_ATOMS: atom_id res chain seq x y z
N TYR A 1 -11.64 14.99 -1.58
CA TYR A 1 -10.88 14.43 -2.71
C TYR A 1 -10.23 15.58 -3.48
N GLN A 2 -8.90 15.61 -3.57
CA GLN A 2 -8.14 16.63 -4.30
C GLN A 2 -7.80 16.13 -5.71
N ARG A 3 -7.95 16.96 -6.74
CA ARG A 3 -7.47 16.69 -8.10
C ARG A 3 -6.52 17.81 -8.50
N ALA A 4 -5.28 17.48 -8.84
CA ALA A 4 -4.30 18.47 -9.29
C ALA A 4 -4.64 18.94 -10.71
N SER A 5 -4.28 20.17 -11.06
CA SER A 5 -4.60 20.75 -12.38
C SER A 5 -3.87 20.06 -13.53
N ASP A 6 -2.73 19.45 -13.24
CA ASP A 6 -1.88 18.69 -14.18
C ASP A 6 -2.19 17.18 -14.17
N SER A 7 -3.24 16.75 -13.47
CA SER A 7 -3.68 15.35 -13.51
C SER A 7 -4.23 14.98 -14.90
N PRO A 8 -3.85 13.83 -15.47
CA PRO A 8 -4.33 13.40 -16.78
C PRO A 8 -5.87 13.35 -16.85
N PRO A 9 -6.49 13.85 -17.94
CA PRO A 9 -7.94 13.97 -18.03
C PRO A 9 -8.64 12.61 -18.14
N ASP A 10 -7.96 11.61 -18.69
CA ASP A 10 -8.39 10.22 -18.88
C ASP A 10 -8.28 9.36 -17.61
N ILE A 11 -7.54 9.83 -16.60
CA ILE A 11 -7.45 9.16 -15.30
C ILE A 11 -8.55 9.69 -14.38
N ALA A 12 -9.46 8.80 -13.97
CA ALA A 12 -10.63 9.15 -13.17
C ALA A 12 -10.30 9.57 -11.73
N GLY A 13 -9.19 9.09 -11.17
CA GLY A 13 -8.87 9.24 -9.76
C GLY A 13 -7.39 9.15 -9.41
N ASN A 14 -7.05 9.50 -8.18
CA ASN A 14 -5.71 9.33 -7.64
C ASN A 14 -5.63 8.03 -6.84
N PRO A 15 -4.50 7.30 -6.91
CA PRO A 15 -4.24 6.22 -5.96
C PRO A 15 -4.16 6.74 -4.52
N TRP A 16 -4.69 5.94 -3.59
CA TRP A 16 -4.58 6.15 -2.15
C TRP A 16 -3.71 5.06 -1.53
N PHE A 17 -2.94 5.40 -0.51
CA PHE A 17 -2.19 4.41 0.26
C PHE A 17 -3.12 3.33 0.82
N ILE A 18 -4.24 3.74 1.43
CA ILE A 18 -5.19 2.83 2.07
C ILE A 18 -5.78 1.82 1.08
N SER A 19 -6.28 2.27 -0.09
CA SER A 19 -6.88 1.35 -1.06
C SER A 19 -5.85 0.45 -1.73
N THR A 20 -4.61 0.93 -1.91
CA THR A 20 -3.49 0.11 -2.38
C THR A 20 -3.15 -0.98 -1.37
N LEU A 21 -3.13 -0.64 -0.08
CA LEU A 21 -2.88 -1.58 1.01
C LEU A 21 -4.00 -2.59 1.18
N TRP A 22 -5.28 -2.22 1.01
CA TRP A 22 -6.38 -3.19 1.01
C TRP A 22 -6.24 -4.26 -0.07
N LEU A 23 -5.68 -3.91 -1.22
CA LEU A 23 -5.37 -4.89 -2.26
C LEU A 23 -4.22 -5.81 -1.82
N GLY A 24 -3.17 -5.28 -1.21
CA GLY A 24 -2.11 -6.10 -0.59
C GLY A 24 -2.64 -7.02 0.52
N GLU A 25 -3.49 -6.51 1.41
CA GLU A 25 -4.17 -7.28 2.46
C GLU A 25 -5.03 -8.41 1.89
N TYR A 26 -5.69 -8.19 0.76
CA TYR A 26 -6.41 -9.24 0.04
C TYR A 26 -5.46 -10.37 -0.40
N TYR A 27 -4.31 -10.06 -1.00
CA TYR A 27 -3.33 -11.10 -1.37
C TYR A 27 -2.77 -11.83 -0.15
N ILE A 28 -2.44 -11.11 0.93
CA ILE A 28 -1.98 -11.71 2.20
C ILE A 28 -3.01 -12.70 2.74
N ALA A 29 -4.28 -12.30 2.76
CA ALA A 29 -5.35 -13.13 3.30
C ALA A 29 -5.51 -14.44 2.50
N ASN A 30 -5.45 -14.36 1.17
CA ASN A 30 -5.70 -15.49 0.27
C ASN A 30 -4.51 -16.42 0.05
N ALA A 31 -3.27 -15.98 0.31
CA ALA A 31 -2.09 -16.80 0.05
C ALA A 31 -2.11 -18.15 0.79
N GLU A 32 -1.80 -19.23 0.10
CA GLU A 32 -1.65 -20.58 0.67
C GLU A 32 -0.20 -21.07 0.67
N SER A 33 0.67 -20.40 -0.08
CA SER A 33 2.12 -20.64 -0.19
C SER A 33 2.92 -19.34 0.01
N ILE A 34 4.24 -19.47 0.21
CA ILE A 34 5.14 -18.31 0.31
C ILE A 34 5.20 -17.55 -1.02
N GLU A 35 5.18 -18.28 -2.14
CA GLU A 35 5.16 -17.72 -3.49
C GLU A 35 3.92 -16.84 -3.69
N GLU A 36 2.74 -17.32 -3.29
CA GLU A 36 1.50 -16.52 -3.35
C GLU A 36 1.52 -15.34 -2.38
N LEU A 37 2.14 -15.50 -1.19
CA LEU A 37 2.26 -14.41 -0.23
C LEU A 37 3.11 -13.26 -0.79
N HIS A 38 4.12 -13.55 -1.60
CA HIS A 38 4.97 -12.55 -2.24
C HIS A 38 4.20 -11.64 -3.21
N GLU A 39 3.04 -12.04 -3.72
CA GLU A 39 2.17 -11.18 -4.54
C GLU A 39 1.66 -9.94 -3.77
N ALA A 40 1.75 -9.93 -2.44
CA ALA A 40 1.43 -8.77 -1.62
C ALA A 40 2.57 -7.74 -1.53
N LEU A 41 3.83 -8.14 -1.75
CA LEU A 41 5.00 -7.27 -1.60
C LEU A 41 4.96 -6.01 -2.49
N PRO A 42 4.54 -6.08 -3.78
CA PRO A 42 4.48 -4.90 -4.63
C PRO A 42 3.60 -3.77 -4.07
N TYR A 43 2.59 -4.08 -3.27
CA TYR A 43 1.72 -3.07 -2.65
C TYR A 43 2.39 -2.36 -1.47
N LEU A 44 3.21 -3.09 -0.69
CA LEU A 44 4.02 -2.52 0.38
C LEU A 44 5.18 -1.69 -0.19
N GLU A 45 5.85 -2.20 -1.21
CA GLU A 45 6.92 -1.50 -1.94
C GLU A 45 6.40 -0.24 -2.64
N TRP A 46 5.18 -0.28 -3.18
CA TRP A 46 4.54 0.91 -3.73
C TRP A 46 4.37 2.00 -2.66
N CYS A 47 4.03 1.65 -1.42
CA CYS A 47 3.92 2.62 -0.34
C CYS A 47 5.29 3.24 -0.01
N GLU A 48 6.33 2.42 0.10
CA GLU A 48 7.71 2.88 0.36
C GLU A 48 8.19 3.84 -0.73
N LYS A 49 8.00 3.48 -2.00
CA LYS A 49 8.36 4.31 -3.16
C LYS A 49 7.67 5.67 -3.19
N ASN A 50 6.43 5.76 -2.71
CA ASN A 50 5.62 6.98 -2.78
C ASN A 50 5.58 7.74 -1.44
N ALA A 51 6.33 7.30 -0.43
CA ALA A 51 6.52 8.05 0.80
C ALA A 51 7.22 9.39 0.52
N LEU A 52 6.96 10.40 1.35
CA LEU A 52 7.84 11.56 1.39
C LEU A 52 9.25 11.12 1.81
N ALA A 53 10.28 11.92 1.50
CA ALA A 53 11.66 11.65 1.90
C ALA A 53 11.84 11.45 3.43
N SER A 54 10.90 11.95 4.24
CA SER A 54 10.85 11.73 5.69
C SER A 54 10.24 10.38 6.11
N GLY A 55 9.76 9.57 5.16
CA GLY A 55 8.99 8.34 5.40
C GLY A 55 7.49 8.55 5.65
N VAL A 56 6.98 9.79 5.52
CA VAL A 56 5.58 10.11 5.82
C VAL A 56 4.67 9.75 4.64
N PHE A 57 3.51 9.15 4.94
CA PHE A 57 2.45 8.93 3.96
C PHE A 57 1.39 10.05 3.96
N ALA A 58 1.03 10.48 2.76
CA ALA A 58 -0.12 11.36 2.52
C ALA A 58 -1.43 10.56 2.41
N GLU A 59 -2.52 11.24 2.15
CA GLU A 59 -3.80 10.61 1.78
C GLU A 59 -3.73 10.02 0.37
N GLN A 60 -3.21 10.78 -0.60
CA GLN A 60 -3.24 10.44 -2.02
C GLN A 60 -1.87 10.62 -2.68
N VAL A 61 -1.71 9.99 -3.83
CA VAL A 61 -0.50 10.10 -4.67
C VAL A 61 -0.91 10.55 -6.06
N HIS A 62 -0.16 11.49 -6.66
CA HIS A 62 -0.43 11.94 -8.01
C HIS A 62 -0.20 10.81 -9.02
N PRO A 63 -1.18 10.53 -9.91
CA PRO A 63 -1.19 9.30 -10.71
C PRO A 63 -0.06 9.20 -11.74
N SER A 64 0.53 10.32 -12.16
CA SER A 64 1.60 10.33 -13.19
C SER A 64 3.01 10.54 -12.66
N ASN A 65 3.19 11.27 -11.55
CA ASN A 65 4.51 11.72 -11.10
C ASN A 65 4.85 11.29 -9.66
N GLY A 66 3.91 10.65 -8.95
CA GLY A 66 4.14 10.13 -7.60
C GLY A 66 4.18 11.19 -6.49
N SER A 67 3.94 12.47 -6.78
CA SER A 67 3.96 13.51 -5.73
C SER A 67 2.81 13.32 -4.73
N PRO A 68 3.02 13.60 -3.43
CA PRO A 68 1.96 13.51 -2.44
C PRO A 68 0.87 14.55 -2.70
N LEU A 69 -0.38 14.14 -2.54
CA LEU A 69 -1.56 15.00 -2.68
C LEU A 69 -2.45 14.88 -1.44
N SER A 70 -3.23 15.93 -1.17
CA SER A 70 -4.13 16.02 -0.02
C SER A 70 -3.37 16.00 1.33
N VAL A 71 -4.04 15.60 2.41
CA VAL A 71 -3.53 15.68 3.79
C VAL A 71 -2.24 14.86 3.96
N SER A 72 -1.24 15.46 4.60
CA SER A 72 0.01 14.80 5.01
C SER A 72 0.50 15.38 6.35
N PRO A 73 0.76 14.56 7.37
CA PRO A 73 0.58 13.11 7.42
C PRO A 73 -0.90 12.71 7.49
N LEU A 74 -1.28 11.60 6.86
CA LEU A 74 -2.56 10.95 7.14
C LEU A 74 -2.34 9.77 8.09
N THR A 75 -2.84 9.87 9.33
CA THR A 75 -2.72 8.81 10.36
C THR A 75 -3.24 7.47 9.85
N TRP A 76 -4.36 7.46 9.12
CA TRP A 76 -4.95 6.23 8.60
C TRP A 76 -4.02 5.52 7.59
N SER A 77 -3.39 6.24 6.65
CA SER A 77 -2.39 5.65 5.74
C SER A 77 -1.27 4.93 6.52
N HIS A 78 -0.78 5.53 7.60
CA HIS A 78 0.27 4.93 8.42
C HIS A 78 -0.22 3.70 9.19
N SER A 79 -1.40 3.79 9.82
CA SER A 79 -2.00 2.66 10.53
C SER A 79 -2.26 1.47 9.61
N SER A 80 -2.75 1.73 8.39
CA SER A 80 -2.96 0.68 7.38
C SER A 80 -1.65 0.03 6.95
N PHE A 81 -0.56 0.78 6.77
CA PHE A 81 0.73 0.19 6.39
C PHE A 81 1.27 -0.73 7.49
N VAL A 82 1.25 -0.28 8.74
CA VAL A 82 1.67 -1.10 9.89
C VAL A 82 0.82 -2.35 10.00
N TRP A 83 -0.50 -2.24 9.82
CA TRP A 83 -1.42 -3.37 9.84
C TRP A 83 -1.09 -4.40 8.76
N ALA A 84 -0.90 -3.97 7.52
CA ALA A 84 -0.55 -4.86 6.41
C ALA A 84 0.78 -5.59 6.65
N VAL A 85 1.80 -4.92 7.20
CA VAL A 85 3.09 -5.54 7.55
C VAL A 85 2.94 -6.59 8.65
N LEU A 86 2.13 -6.32 9.69
CA LEU A 86 1.84 -7.29 10.74
C LEU A 86 1.15 -8.53 10.17
N GLN A 87 0.09 -8.32 9.36
CA GLN A 87 -0.66 -9.40 8.71
C GLN A 87 0.25 -10.26 7.80
N TYR A 88 1.12 -9.62 7.02
CA TYR A 88 2.09 -10.32 6.18
C TYR A 88 3.02 -11.21 7.01
N THR A 89 3.58 -10.66 8.10
CA THR A 89 4.52 -11.37 8.97
C THR A 89 3.86 -12.56 9.66
N GLU A 90 2.62 -12.38 10.16
CA GLU A 90 1.85 -13.45 10.77
C GLU A 90 1.53 -14.56 9.77
N LYS A 91 1.13 -14.20 8.54
CA LYS A 91 0.85 -15.15 7.46
C LYS A 91 2.10 -15.93 7.06
N PHE A 92 3.25 -15.27 6.89
CA PHE A 92 4.53 -15.88 6.58
C PHE A 92 4.93 -16.94 7.61
N ASN A 93 4.85 -16.61 8.90
CA ASN A 93 5.14 -17.55 9.99
C ASN A 93 4.16 -18.73 10.00
N SER A 94 2.86 -18.46 9.75
CA SER A 94 1.82 -19.49 9.69
C SER A 94 2.06 -20.50 8.56
N ILE A 95 2.47 -20.04 7.37
CA ILE A 95 2.77 -20.91 6.23
C ILE A 95 4.03 -21.75 6.51
N ASN A 96 5.13 -21.12 6.92
CA ASN A 96 6.37 -21.84 7.22
C ASN A 96 6.21 -22.92 8.31
N ASN A 97 5.41 -22.64 9.36
CA ASN A 97 5.16 -23.60 10.43
C ASN A 97 4.30 -24.81 9.99
N ARG A 98 3.58 -24.73 8.86
CA ARG A 98 2.81 -25.86 8.31
C ARG A 98 3.67 -26.78 7.45
N GLU A 99 4.77 -26.26 6.90
CA GLU A 99 5.69 -26.99 6.02
C GLU A 99 6.83 -27.67 6.79
N ALA A 100 7.06 -27.28 8.05
CA ALA A 100 8.05 -27.86 8.97
C ALA A 100 7.52 -29.11 9.70
#